data_AF-A0A2N2MQQ0-F1
#
_entry.id   AF-A0A2N2MQQ0-F1
#
_cell.length_a   1.000
_cell.length_b   1.000
_cell.length_c   1.000
_cell.angle_alpha   90.00
_cell.angle_beta   90.00
_cell.angle_gamma   90.00
#
_symmetry.space_group_name_H-M   'P 1'
#
loop_
_entity.id
_entity.type
_entity.pdbx_description
1 polymer ?
#
loop_
_entity_poly.entity_id
_entity_poly.type
_entity_poly.pdbx_seq_one_letter_code
_entity_poly.pdbx_strand_id
1 'polypeptide(L)'
;MPVKILIPASEVKDRQGNPLVLENEQSCSRCNQSPAGFYEIHRLHYRIGFKHNHLYGKKYRISKSYRLKISVCETCFQSDFLTHPDLLDHNNSPLAKIARSHSIAWTVGGLLAASGFLLLTPFIPANGILSTIKQMWQVPVTIGVLVLFLTWINQRKYQSKVLSEIEKSYSGFRPLARAEVHTYVLQNEDDLSATALEIILQNDLWAEACARNNQWKFKQPSAPDEETLHKG
;
A
#
# COMPACT_ATOMS: atom_id res chain seq x y z
N MET A 1 4.26 -22.70 5.34
CA MET A 1 2.96 -22.28 4.75
C MET A 1 2.54 -21.06 5.56
N PRO A 2 1.98 -20.01 4.97
CA PRO A 2 1.95 -18.70 5.63
C PRO A 2 1.09 -18.69 6.89
N VAL A 3 1.63 -18.11 7.97
CA VAL A 3 0.95 -17.91 9.25
C VAL A 3 -0.01 -16.71 9.18
N LYS A 4 -1.18 -16.86 9.79
CA LYS A 4 -2.20 -15.82 9.88
C LYS A 4 -2.27 -15.24 11.28
N ILE A 5 -2.00 -13.95 11.43
CA ILE A 5 -2.17 -13.20 12.68
C ILE A 5 -3.57 -12.58 12.69
N LEU A 6 -4.34 -12.78 13.76
CA LEU A 6 -5.69 -12.27 13.94
C LEU A 6 -5.68 -11.16 14.99
N ILE A 7 -5.85 -9.92 14.53
CA ILE A 7 -5.78 -8.73 15.36
C ILE A 7 -7.20 -8.32 15.78
N PRO A 8 -7.46 -8.18 17.09
CA PRO A 8 -8.77 -7.83 17.60
C PRO A 8 -9.14 -6.36 17.33
N ALA A 9 -10.43 -6.06 17.35
CA ALA A 9 -10.95 -4.72 17.14
C ALA A 9 -10.44 -3.71 18.19
N SER A 10 -10.17 -4.15 19.43
CA SER A 10 -9.56 -3.34 20.49
C SER A 10 -8.28 -2.63 20.05
N GLU A 11 -7.46 -3.27 19.22
CA GLU A 11 -6.18 -2.72 18.75
C GLU A 11 -6.33 -1.68 17.64
N VAL A 12 -7.48 -1.66 16.97
CA VAL A 12 -7.65 -0.89 15.72
C VAL A 12 -8.67 0.24 15.88
N LYS A 13 -9.70 0.05 16.74
CA LYS A 13 -10.88 0.92 16.87
C LYS A 13 -10.54 2.40 17.07
N ASP A 14 -9.50 2.69 17.85
CA ASP A 14 -9.12 4.04 18.26
C ASP A 14 -7.87 4.58 17.56
N ARG A 15 -7.32 3.84 16.58
CA ARG A 15 -6.12 4.26 15.82
C ARG A 15 -6.43 5.18 14.64
N GLN A 16 -7.16 6.27 14.90
CA GLN A 16 -7.47 7.25 13.86
C GLN A 16 -6.20 8.00 13.44
N GLY A 17 -5.66 7.67 12.27
CA GLY A 17 -4.43 8.27 11.72
C GLY A 17 -3.11 7.73 12.29
N ASN A 18 -3.13 7.14 13.49
CA ASN A 18 -1.99 6.48 14.11
C ASN A 18 -1.73 5.11 13.49
N PRO A 19 -0.47 4.76 13.17
CA PRO A 19 -0.16 3.44 12.63
C PRO A 19 -0.24 2.36 13.72
N LEU A 20 -0.72 1.18 13.34
CA LEU A 20 -0.43 -0.07 14.03
C LEU A 20 0.93 -0.55 13.55
N VAL A 21 1.92 -0.63 14.44
CA VAL A 21 3.30 -0.98 14.10
C VAL A 21 3.59 -2.38 14.62
N LEU A 22 4.01 -3.27 13.72
CA LEU A 22 4.44 -4.62 14.04
C LEU A 22 5.95 -4.68 13.93
N GLU A 23 6.58 -4.89 15.09
CA GLU A 23 8.02 -5.05 15.25
C GLU A 23 8.30 -6.30 16.08
N ASN A 24 9.43 -6.95 15.78
CA ASN A 24 9.92 -8.07 16.57
C ASN A 24 11.45 -8.01 16.62
N GLU A 25 12.01 -7.52 17.74
CA GLU A 25 13.46 -7.50 18.02
C GLU A 25 14.32 -6.91 16.87
N GLN A 26 13.82 -5.89 16.16
CA GLN A 26 14.49 -5.30 14.99
C GLN A 26 14.81 -6.30 13.86
N SER A 27 14.10 -7.43 13.78
CA SER A 27 14.23 -8.40 12.70
C SER A 27 13.26 -8.12 11.56
N CYS A 28 13.67 -8.46 10.34
CA CYS A 28 12.86 -8.28 9.15
C CYS A 28 11.76 -9.33 9.07
N SER A 29 10.51 -8.88 8.88
CA SER A 29 9.35 -9.74 8.72
C SER A 29 9.43 -10.70 7.53
N ARG A 30 10.28 -10.47 6.53
CA ARG A 30 10.38 -11.33 5.34
C ARG A 30 11.57 -12.29 5.37
N CYS A 31 12.73 -11.83 5.81
CA CYS A 31 13.99 -12.60 5.71
C CYS A 31 14.71 -12.81 7.04
N ASN A 32 14.13 -12.38 8.18
CA ASN A 32 14.75 -12.44 9.52
C ASN A 32 16.08 -11.69 9.67
N GLN A 33 16.56 -10.97 8.66
CA GLN A 33 17.76 -10.14 8.77
C GLN A 33 17.54 -8.97 9.74
N SER A 34 18.60 -8.59 10.45
CA SER A 34 18.67 -7.43 11.34
C SER A 34 19.83 -6.53 10.88
N PRO A 35 19.70 -5.19 10.94
CA PRO A 35 18.58 -4.43 11.51
C PRO A 35 17.44 -4.17 10.52
N ALA A 36 16.20 -4.25 11.01
CA ALA A 36 14.98 -3.85 10.32
C ALA A 36 14.58 -2.42 10.71
N GLY A 37 15.27 -1.44 10.11
CA GLY A 37 15.01 0.00 10.32
C GLY A 37 13.96 0.61 9.39
N PHE A 38 13.37 -0.17 8.49
CA PHE A 38 12.39 0.28 7.51
C PHE A 38 11.04 -0.39 7.73
N TYR A 39 9.99 0.13 7.09
CA TYR A 39 8.65 -0.41 7.21
C TYR A 39 7.97 -0.60 5.87
N GLU A 40 7.27 -1.73 5.76
CA GLU A 40 6.23 -1.96 4.78
C GLU A 40 4.92 -1.31 5.27
N ILE A 41 4.23 -0.55 4.40
CA ILE A 41 2.95 0.09 4.76
C ILE A 41 1.76 -0.52 4.05
N HIS A 42 0.68 -0.70 4.81
CA HIS A 42 -0.67 -0.97 4.30
C HIS A 42 -1.65 0.11 4.77
N ARG A 43 -2.45 0.64 3.85
CA ARG A 43 -3.52 1.62 4.15
C ARG A 43 -4.84 0.87 4.29
N LEU A 44 -5.44 0.94 5.46
CA LEU A 44 -6.56 0.09 5.84
C LEU A 44 -7.74 0.90 6.35
N HIS A 45 -8.92 0.28 6.35
CA HIS A 45 -10.14 0.89 6.87
C HIS A 45 -10.79 -0.05 7.88
N TYR A 46 -11.00 0.46 9.09
CA TYR A 46 -11.83 -0.16 10.10
C TYR A 46 -13.29 0.15 9.79
N ARG A 47 -14.10 -0.89 9.58
CA ARG A 47 -15.47 -0.78 9.05
C ARG A 47 -16.46 -1.53 9.92
N ILE A 48 -17.57 -0.88 10.25
CA ILE A 48 -18.65 -1.47 11.06
C ILE A 48 -20.00 -1.20 10.41
N GLY A 49 -20.90 -2.19 10.48
CA GLY A 49 -22.32 -2.04 10.19
C GLY A 49 -22.56 -1.76 8.71
N PHE A 50 -22.41 -2.80 7.89
CA PHE A 50 -22.72 -2.73 6.46
C PHE A 50 -24.21 -2.42 6.24
N LYS A 51 -24.53 -1.41 5.44
CA LYS A 51 -25.92 -1.06 5.10
C LYS A 51 -26.29 -1.72 3.76
N HIS A 52 -27.26 -2.63 3.79
CA HIS A 52 -27.65 -3.42 2.61
C HIS A 52 -28.37 -2.59 1.52
N ASN A 53 -29.16 -1.59 1.93
CA ASN A 53 -29.87 -0.69 1.02
C ASN A 53 -29.13 0.65 0.91
N HIS A 54 -28.31 0.81 -0.13
CA HIS A 54 -27.66 2.08 -0.43
C HIS A 54 -27.80 2.36 -1.93
N LEU A 55 -28.52 3.43 -2.27
CA LEU A 55 -28.55 4.00 -3.63
C LEU A 55 -27.61 5.20 -3.72
N TYR A 56 -27.50 6.02 -2.65
CA TYR A 56 -26.50 7.09 -2.50
C TYR A 56 -26.21 7.33 -1.01
N GLY A 57 -24.97 7.13 -0.53
CA GLY A 57 -24.58 7.41 0.87
C GLY A 57 -23.36 6.63 1.42
N LYS A 58 -23.03 6.80 2.71
CA LYS A 58 -21.96 6.02 3.38
C LYS A 58 -22.38 4.54 3.52
N LYS A 59 -21.65 3.63 2.84
CA LYS A 59 -21.86 2.16 2.83
C LYS A 59 -21.78 1.50 4.21
N TYR A 60 -21.04 2.10 5.14
CA TYR A 60 -20.79 1.60 6.49
C TYR A 60 -21.27 2.62 7.51
N ARG A 61 -21.77 2.16 8.67
CA ARG A 61 -22.09 3.02 9.81
C ARG A 61 -20.85 3.76 10.30
N ILE A 62 -19.74 3.03 10.42
CA ILE A 62 -18.44 3.57 10.83
C ILE A 62 -17.40 3.14 9.79
N SER A 63 -16.56 4.10 9.37
CA SER A 63 -15.42 3.87 8.50
C SER A 63 -14.30 4.78 8.95
N LYS A 64 -13.29 4.22 9.63
CA LYS A 64 -12.09 4.94 10.11
C LYS A 64 -10.88 4.45 9.33
N SER A 65 -10.06 5.34 8.79
CA SER A 65 -8.81 4.98 8.14
C SER A 65 -7.68 4.86 9.15
N TYR A 66 -6.83 3.86 8.97
CA TYR A 66 -5.60 3.66 9.74
C TYR A 66 -4.50 3.07 8.85
N ARG A 67 -3.29 2.99 9.39
CA ARG A 67 -2.13 2.42 8.68
C ARG A 67 -1.59 1.25 9.47
N LEU A 68 -1.11 0.24 8.77
CA LEU A 68 -0.33 -0.86 9.32
C LEU A 68 1.12 -0.70 8.83
N LYS A 69 2.08 -0.75 9.75
CA LYS A 69 3.52 -0.74 9.47
C LYS A 69 4.10 -2.07 9.92
N ILE A 70 4.85 -2.75 9.06
CA ILE A 70 5.51 -4.01 9.37
C ILE A 70 7.01 -3.83 9.16
N SER A 71 7.85 -4.17 10.14
CA SER A 71 9.30 -3.96 10.05
C SER A 71 9.95 -4.81 8.95
N VAL A 72 10.83 -4.20 8.17
CA VAL A 72 11.60 -4.83 7.09
C VAL A 72 13.05 -4.32 7.07
N CYS A 73 13.97 -5.15 6.57
CA CYS A 73 15.35 -4.73 6.34
C CYS A 73 15.47 -3.82 5.11
N GLU A 74 16.62 -3.18 4.96
CA GLU A 74 16.91 -2.28 3.83
C GLU A 74 16.72 -2.96 2.47
N THR A 75 17.23 -4.19 2.31
CA THR A 75 17.14 -4.92 1.04
C THR A 75 15.68 -5.21 0.66
N CYS A 76 14.84 -5.61 1.61
CA CYS A 76 13.41 -5.81 1.37
C CYS A 76 12.72 -4.49 1.04
N PHE A 77 13.09 -3.39 1.72
CA PHE A 77 12.56 -2.06 1.43
C PHE A 77 12.95 -1.56 0.02
N GLN A 78 14.19 -1.78 -0.41
CA GLN A 78 14.63 -1.47 -1.77
C GLN A 78 13.89 -2.32 -2.82
N SER A 79 13.62 -3.60 -2.51
CA SER A 79 12.82 -4.46 -3.39
C SER A 79 11.37 -3.98 -3.53
N ASP A 80 10.80 -3.41 -2.46
CA ASP A 80 9.49 -2.78 -2.51
C ASP A 80 9.48 -1.51 -3.35
N PHE A 81 10.57 -0.73 -3.35
CA PHE A 81 10.70 0.43 -4.24
C PHE A 81 10.68 0.03 -5.72
N LEU A 82 11.23 -1.13 -6.06
CA LEU A 82 11.24 -1.64 -7.44
C LEU A 82 9.87 -2.15 -7.89
N THR A 83 9.10 -2.76 -6.99
CA THR A 83 7.82 -3.41 -7.33
C THR A 83 6.59 -2.54 -7.03
N HIS A 84 6.59 -1.84 -5.90
CA HIS A 84 5.43 -1.11 -5.36
C HIS A 84 5.86 0.21 -4.67
N PRO A 85 6.42 1.19 -5.39
CA PRO A 85 6.97 2.42 -4.81
C PRO A 85 5.94 3.28 -4.06
N ASP A 86 4.65 3.23 -4.43
CA ASP A 86 3.58 4.01 -3.78
C ASP A 86 3.21 3.53 -2.36
N LEU A 87 3.65 2.32 -2.02
CA LEU A 87 3.35 1.64 -0.76
C LEU A 87 4.51 1.69 0.23
N LEU A 88 5.55 2.47 -0.06
CA LEU A 88 6.66 2.72 0.86
C LEU A 88 6.24 3.63 2.00
N ASP A 89 6.91 3.48 3.14
CA ASP A 89 6.74 4.41 4.24
C ASP A 89 7.20 5.82 3.86
N HIS A 90 6.32 6.80 4.06
CA HIS A 90 6.61 8.23 3.86
C HIS A 90 7.55 8.81 4.93
N ASN A 91 8.15 7.96 5.76
CA ASN A 91 9.29 8.33 6.60
C ASN A 91 10.40 8.98 5.74
N ASN A 92 11.32 9.68 6.39
CA ASN A 92 12.35 10.50 5.76
C ASN A 92 13.43 9.74 4.93
N SER A 93 13.19 8.48 4.55
CA SER A 93 14.14 7.71 3.74
C SER A 93 14.32 8.36 2.36
N PRO A 94 15.53 8.30 1.79
CA PRO A 94 15.81 8.93 0.50
C PRO A 94 14.96 8.33 -0.63
N LEU A 95 14.76 7.02 -0.63
CA LEU A 95 13.93 6.33 -1.63
C LEU A 95 12.46 6.70 -1.53
N ALA A 96 11.91 6.87 -0.32
CA ALA A 96 10.53 7.33 -0.14
C ALA A 96 10.33 8.75 -0.65
N LYS A 97 11.30 9.66 -0.43
CA LYS A 97 11.26 11.03 -0.95
C LYS A 97 11.25 11.05 -2.48
N ILE A 98 12.04 10.18 -3.11
CA ILE A 98 12.10 10.03 -4.57
C ILE A 98 10.78 9.44 -5.11
N ALA A 99 10.26 8.39 -4.49
CA ALA A 99 8.95 7.82 -4.88
C ALA A 99 7.84 8.88 -4.79
N ARG A 100 7.84 9.69 -3.73
CA ARG A 100 6.89 10.79 -3.55
C ARG A 100 7.03 11.86 -4.62
N SER A 101 8.25 12.28 -4.94
CA SER A 101 8.45 13.31 -5.98
C SER A 101 7.99 12.81 -7.35
N HIS A 102 8.22 11.54 -7.68
CA HIS A 102 7.68 10.93 -8.89
C HIS A 102 6.15 10.90 -8.89
N SER A 103 5.52 10.47 -7.79
CA SER A 103 4.05 10.45 -7.67
C SER A 103 3.42 11.84 -7.84
N ILE A 104 4.04 12.87 -7.24
CA ILE A 104 3.62 14.27 -7.41
C ILE A 104 3.80 14.72 -8.87
N ALA A 105 4.95 14.42 -9.49
CA ALA A 105 5.22 14.82 -10.86
C ALA A 105 4.25 14.13 -11.87
N TRP A 106 3.93 12.85 -11.65
CA TRP A 106 2.89 12.14 -12.40
C TRP A 106 1.52 12.81 -12.25
N THR A 107 1.15 13.20 -11.02
CA THR A 107 -0.13 13.86 -10.75
C THR A 107 -0.20 15.24 -11.41
N VAL A 108 0.84 16.06 -11.28
CA VAL A 108 0.91 17.41 -11.87
C VAL A 108 0.93 17.33 -13.40
N GLY A 109 1.77 16.46 -13.97
CA GLY A 109 1.83 16.27 -15.43
C GLY A 109 0.52 15.73 -16.00
N GLY A 110 -0.12 14.79 -15.31
CA GLY A 110 -1.43 14.25 -15.67
C GLY A 110 -2.53 15.30 -15.58
N LEU A 111 -2.55 16.14 -14.53
CA LEU A 111 -3.53 17.21 -14.36
C LEU A 111 -3.36 18.30 -15.42
N LEU A 112 -2.13 18.68 -15.78
CA LEU A 112 -1.85 19.62 -16.87
C LEU A 112 -2.33 19.08 -18.22
N ALA A 113 -1.99 17.82 -18.52
CA ALA A 113 -2.44 17.17 -19.75
C ALA A 113 -3.98 17.07 -19.80
N ALA A 114 -4.61 16.61 -18.73
CA ALA A 114 -6.07 16.51 -18.63
C ALA A 114 -6.75 17.88 -18.78
N SER A 115 -6.20 18.93 -18.18
CA SER A 115 -6.72 20.29 -18.32
C SER A 115 -6.64 20.78 -19.76
N GLY A 116 -5.52 20.51 -20.44
CA GLY A 116 -5.35 20.83 -21.85
C GLY A 116 -6.31 20.05 -22.76
N PHE A 117 -6.56 18.77 -22.49
CA PHE A 117 -7.59 17.99 -23.20
C PHE A 117 -9.00 18.47 -22.90
N LEU A 118 -9.29 18.92 -21.68
CA LEU A 118 -10.59 19.48 -21.32
C LEU A 118 -10.88 20.73 -22.16
N LEU A 119 -9.88 21.58 -22.41
CA LEU A 119 -10.00 22.72 -23.31
C LEU A 119 -10.37 22.32 -24.76
N LEU A 120 -10.00 21.12 -25.23
CA LEU A 120 -10.41 20.63 -26.56
C LEU A 120 -11.89 20.23 -26.61
N THR A 121 -12.52 19.92 -25.48
CA THR A 121 -13.89 19.39 -25.48
C THR A 121 -14.93 20.44 -25.88
N PRO A 122 -16.10 19.99 -26.41
CA PRO A 122 -17.21 20.90 -26.71
C PRO A 122 -17.92 21.43 -25.47
N PHE A 123 -17.59 20.94 -24.25
CA PHE A 123 -18.18 21.40 -23.00
C PHE A 123 -17.84 22.85 -22.64
N ILE A 124 -16.73 23.38 -23.17
CA ILE A 124 -16.33 24.78 -22.95
C ILE A 124 -16.75 25.62 -24.17
N PRO A 125 -17.73 26.54 -24.02
CA PRO A 125 -18.20 27.39 -25.11
C PRO A 125 -17.09 28.34 -25.55
N ALA A 126 -16.89 28.44 -26.86
CA ALA A 126 -15.81 29.23 -27.47
C ALA A 126 -16.20 30.70 -27.67
N ASN A 127 -16.81 31.34 -26.67
CA ASN A 127 -17.30 32.72 -26.77
C ASN A 127 -16.36 33.69 -26.06
N GLY A 128 -15.98 34.79 -26.73
CA GLY A 128 -15.14 35.85 -26.15
C GLY A 128 -13.73 35.37 -25.76
N ILE A 129 -13.29 35.73 -24.54
CA ILE A 129 -11.95 35.45 -23.98
C ILE A 129 -11.66 33.94 -23.89
N LEU A 130 -12.68 33.10 -23.75
CA LEU A 130 -12.53 31.64 -23.70
C LEU A 130 -12.06 31.05 -25.04
N SER A 131 -12.30 31.71 -26.17
CA SER A 131 -11.80 31.23 -27.48
C SER A 131 -10.28 31.30 -27.59
N THR A 132 -9.67 32.36 -27.05
CA THR A 132 -8.21 32.54 -27.00
C THR A 132 -7.56 31.53 -26.07
N ILE A 133 -8.15 31.28 -24.91
CA ILE A 133 -7.67 30.24 -23.97
C ILE A 133 -7.80 28.85 -24.60
N LYS A 134 -8.89 28.60 -25.33
CA LYS A 134 -9.11 27.35 -26.06
C LYS A 134 -8.07 27.12 -27.15
N GLN A 135 -7.60 28.16 -27.84
CA GLN A 135 -6.51 28.04 -28.83
C GLN A 135 -5.16 27.67 -28.20
N MET A 136 -4.92 28.03 -26.93
CA MET A 136 -3.68 27.71 -26.22
C MET A 136 -3.65 26.30 -25.60
N TRP A 137 -4.64 25.44 -25.86
CA TRP A 137 -4.74 24.08 -25.30
C TRP A 137 -3.45 23.24 -25.45
N GLN A 138 -2.68 23.46 -26.53
CA GLN A 138 -1.45 22.74 -26.80
C GLN A 138 -0.38 22.98 -25.74
N VAL A 139 -0.35 24.16 -25.12
CA VAL A 139 0.65 24.55 -24.13
C VAL A 139 0.57 23.66 -22.88
N PRO A 140 -0.56 23.57 -22.15
CA PRO A 140 -0.66 22.70 -20.98
C PRO A 140 -0.53 21.21 -21.33
N VAL A 141 -1.00 20.77 -22.51
CA VAL A 141 -0.79 19.38 -22.96
C VAL A 141 0.69 19.09 -23.14
N THR A 142 1.41 19.93 -23.89
CA THR A 142 2.83 19.71 -24.20
C THR A 142 3.68 19.74 -22.93
N ILE A 143 3.44 20.70 -22.03
CA ILE A 143 4.13 20.78 -20.74
C ILE A 143 3.81 19.54 -19.90
N GLY A 144 2.54 19.13 -19.81
CA GLY A 144 2.11 17.95 -19.08
C GLY A 144 2.82 16.68 -19.57
N VAL A 145 2.78 16.42 -20.88
CA VAL A 145 3.45 15.26 -21.51
C VAL A 145 4.96 15.29 -21.27
N LEU A 146 5.61 16.45 -21.38
CA LEU A 146 7.03 16.59 -21.12
C LEU A 146 7.39 16.22 -19.67
N VAL A 147 6.62 16.71 -18.69
CA VAL A 147 6.81 16.38 -17.27
C VAL A 147 6.65 14.88 -17.04
N LEU A 148 5.63 14.26 -17.62
CA LEU A 148 5.41 12.81 -17.50
C LEU A 148 6.58 12.02 -18.10
N PHE A 149 7.03 12.40 -19.29
CA PHE A 149 8.13 11.73 -19.99
C PHE A 149 9.45 11.81 -19.22
N LEU A 150 9.80 13.01 -18.72
CA LEU A 150 11.01 13.19 -17.91
C LEU A 150 10.92 12.43 -16.59
N THR A 151 9.74 12.41 -15.95
CA THR A 151 9.49 11.65 -14.73
C THR A 151 9.69 10.16 -14.96
N TRP A 152 9.15 9.62 -16.06
CA TRP A 152 9.30 8.23 -16.46
C TRP A 152 10.77 7.84 -16.69
N ILE A 153 11.54 8.65 -17.44
CA ILE A 153 12.98 8.42 -17.65
C ILE A 153 13.71 8.41 -16.32
N ASN A 154 13.44 9.40 -15.46
CA ASN A 154 14.10 9.53 -14.17
C ASN A 154 13.81 8.32 -13.27
N GLN A 155 12.54 7.92 -13.17
CA GLN A 155 12.11 6.75 -12.42
C GLN A 155 12.81 5.47 -12.92
N ARG A 156 12.86 5.25 -14.24
CA ARG A 156 13.52 4.08 -14.83
C ARG A 156 15.03 4.05 -14.54
N LYS A 157 15.71 5.19 -14.59
CA LYS A 157 17.13 5.30 -14.22
C LYS A 157 17.37 4.96 -12.76
N TYR A 158 16.54 5.47 -11.84
CA TYR A 158 16.66 5.19 -10.42
C TYR A 158 16.36 3.73 -10.09
N GLN A 159 15.30 3.16 -10.65
CA GLN A 159 14.99 1.73 -10.48
C GLN A 159 16.13 0.85 -10.99
N SER A 160 16.70 1.16 -12.17
CA SER A 160 17.83 0.43 -12.70
C SER A 160 19.07 0.50 -11.79
N LYS A 161 19.33 1.68 -11.21
CA LYS A 161 20.43 1.86 -10.26
C LYS A 161 20.23 1.02 -9.00
N VAL A 162 19.04 1.11 -8.38
CA VAL A 162 18.71 0.34 -7.17
C VAL A 162 18.78 -1.16 -7.43
N LEU A 163 18.26 -1.63 -8.57
CA LEU A 163 18.37 -3.04 -8.95
C LEU A 163 19.85 -3.47 -9.07
N SER A 164 20.69 -2.66 -9.70
CA SER A 164 22.11 -2.96 -9.83
C SER A 164 22.85 -2.99 -8.49
N GLU A 165 22.42 -2.18 -7.51
CA GLU A 165 22.98 -2.18 -6.15
C GLU A 165 22.57 -3.43 -5.37
N ILE A 166 21.32 -3.86 -5.51
CA ILE A 166 20.82 -5.12 -4.94
C ILE A 166 21.57 -6.30 -5.54
N GLU A 167 21.67 -6.39 -6.87
CA GLU A 167 22.33 -7.51 -7.55
C GLU A 167 23.82 -7.63 -7.20
N LYS A 168 24.51 -6.50 -7.01
CA LYS A 168 25.91 -6.49 -6.53
C LYS A 168 26.05 -7.01 -5.11
N SER A 169 25.08 -6.71 -4.25
CA SER A 169 25.13 -7.07 -2.83
C SER A 169 24.60 -8.49 -2.58
N TYR A 170 23.64 -8.94 -3.39
CA TYR A 170 22.96 -10.21 -3.28
C TYR A 170 22.73 -10.80 -4.68
N SER A 171 23.70 -11.61 -5.14
CA SER A 171 23.59 -12.27 -6.44
C SER A 171 22.38 -13.21 -6.45
N GLY A 172 21.51 -13.07 -7.45
CA GLY A 172 20.30 -13.88 -7.56
C GLY A 172 19.18 -13.51 -6.58
N PHE A 173 19.19 -12.29 -6.03
CA PHE A 173 18.10 -11.79 -5.20
C PHE A 173 16.73 -11.98 -5.88
N ARG A 174 15.80 -12.60 -5.15
CA ARG A 174 14.39 -12.69 -5.55
C ARG A 174 13.55 -11.86 -4.58
N PRO A 175 12.69 -10.96 -5.08
CA PRO A 175 11.83 -10.17 -4.22
C PRO A 175 10.92 -11.11 -3.43
N LEU A 176 11.00 -11.03 -2.11
CA LEU A 176 10.13 -11.78 -1.22
C LEU A 176 8.74 -11.14 -1.20
N ALA A 177 7.73 -11.99 -1.10
CA ALA A 177 6.34 -11.54 -1.10
C ALA A 177 6.05 -10.60 0.07
N ARG A 178 5.19 -9.63 -0.21
CA ARG A 178 4.63 -8.71 0.78
C ARG A 178 3.65 -9.43 1.70
N ALA A 179 3.40 -8.84 2.87
CA ALA A 179 2.34 -9.34 3.74
C ALA A 179 0.97 -9.13 3.07
N GLU A 180 0.10 -10.14 3.09
CA GLU A 180 -1.28 -9.98 2.64
C GLU A 180 -2.13 -9.56 3.84
N VAL A 181 -3.01 -8.59 3.63
CA VAL A 181 -3.73 -7.95 4.71
C VAL A 181 -5.22 -7.85 4.38
N HIS A 182 -6.05 -8.43 5.23
CA HIS A 182 -7.49 -8.45 5.09
C HIS A 182 -8.16 -7.73 6.26
N THR A 183 -9.14 -6.88 5.95
CA THR A 183 -9.95 -6.19 6.97
C THR A 183 -11.36 -6.73 6.96
N TYR A 184 -11.86 -7.13 8.13
CA TYR A 184 -13.22 -7.62 8.27
C TYR A 184 -14.18 -6.46 8.53
N VAL A 185 -15.41 -6.61 8.01
CA VAL A 185 -16.51 -5.70 8.34
C VAL A 185 -17.21 -6.24 9.57
N LEU A 186 -17.12 -5.51 10.68
CA LEU A 186 -17.74 -5.92 11.93
C LEU A 186 -19.24 -5.60 11.93
N GLN A 187 -20.03 -6.43 12.58
CA GLN A 187 -21.47 -6.18 12.75
C GLN A 187 -21.70 -5.10 13.81
N ASN A 188 -21.05 -5.26 14.97
CA ASN A 188 -21.21 -4.40 16.14
C ASN A 188 -19.88 -3.76 16.54
N GLU A 189 -19.96 -2.63 17.23
CA GLU A 189 -18.80 -1.86 17.71
C GLU A 189 -18.35 -2.24 19.11
N ASP A 190 -19.23 -2.90 19.86
CA ASP A 190 -19.02 -3.25 21.27
C ASP A 190 -18.26 -4.58 21.42
N ASP A 191 -18.23 -5.41 20.38
CA ASP A 191 -17.40 -6.62 20.37
C ASP A 191 -15.95 -6.27 20.02
N LEU A 192 -15.20 -5.89 21.04
CA LEU A 192 -13.78 -5.56 20.94
C LEU A 192 -12.90 -6.79 20.68
N SER A 193 -13.42 -8.00 20.93
CA SER A 193 -12.70 -9.26 20.77
C SER A 193 -12.78 -9.81 19.34
N ALA A 194 -13.74 -9.32 18.54
CA ALA A 194 -13.87 -9.69 17.15
C ALA A 194 -12.60 -9.35 16.36
N THR A 195 -12.20 -10.25 15.47
CA THR A 195 -11.06 -10.02 14.57
C THR A 195 -11.40 -8.91 13.58
N ALA A 196 -10.72 -7.78 13.69
CA ALA A 196 -10.87 -6.65 12.76
C ALA A 196 -9.89 -6.72 11.59
N LEU A 197 -8.75 -7.37 11.79
CA LEU A 197 -7.63 -7.38 10.85
C LEU A 197 -6.97 -8.76 10.85
N GLU A 198 -6.76 -9.32 9.66
CA GLU A 198 -5.99 -10.53 9.43
C GLU A 198 -4.75 -10.16 8.62
N ILE A 199 -3.58 -10.60 9.10
CA ILE A 199 -2.30 -10.42 8.43
C ILE A 199 -1.72 -11.79 8.12
N ILE A 200 -1.40 -12.03 6.86
CA ILE A 200 -0.82 -13.28 6.36
C ILE A 200 0.64 -13.01 6.00
N LEU A 201 1.55 -13.74 6.63
CA LEU A 201 3.00 -13.59 6.47
C LEU A 201 3.62 -14.92 6.04
N GLN A 202 4.62 -14.87 5.15
CA GLN A 202 5.36 -16.07 4.74
C GLN A 202 6.43 -16.52 5.75
N ASN A 203 6.82 -15.63 6.66
CA ASN A 203 7.83 -15.91 7.67
C ASN A 203 7.16 -16.34 8.98
N ASP A 204 6.94 -17.64 9.09
CA ASP A 204 6.13 -18.25 10.13
C ASP A 204 6.69 -17.94 11.54
N LEU A 205 8.01 -18.07 11.71
CA LEU A 205 8.70 -17.80 12.99
C LEU A 205 8.53 -16.35 13.45
N TRP A 206 8.69 -15.40 12.52
CA TRP A 206 8.54 -13.98 12.83
C TRP A 206 7.10 -13.65 13.18
N ALA A 207 6.14 -14.18 12.42
CA ALA A 207 4.72 -13.95 12.63
C ALA A 207 4.25 -14.49 13.98
N GLU A 208 4.68 -15.70 14.36
CA GLU A 208 4.37 -16.30 15.66
C GLU A 208 4.98 -15.52 16.81
N ALA A 209 6.26 -15.14 16.72
CA ALA A 209 6.91 -14.34 17.75
C ALA A 209 6.22 -12.99 17.93
N CYS A 210 5.88 -12.31 16.83
CA CYS A 210 5.13 -11.06 16.86
C CYS A 210 3.75 -11.22 17.51
N ALA A 211 3.00 -12.27 17.14
CA ALA A 211 1.69 -12.56 17.73
C ALA A 211 1.78 -12.87 19.24
N ARG A 212 2.77 -13.67 19.66
CA ARG A 212 3.00 -13.99 21.08
C ARG A 212 3.37 -12.76 21.90
N ASN A 213 4.25 -11.90 21.38
CA ASN A 213 4.66 -10.66 22.05
C ASN A 213 3.48 -9.70 22.29
N ASN A 214 2.50 -9.70 21.38
CA ASN A 214 1.31 -8.85 21.48
C ASN A 214 0.07 -9.59 22.03
N GLN A 215 0.23 -10.84 22.49
CA GLN A 215 -0.87 -11.69 22.99
C GLN A 215 -2.04 -11.86 22.00
N TRP A 216 -1.75 -11.86 20.70
CA TRP A 216 -2.75 -12.04 19.65
C TRP A 216 -2.92 -13.50 19.27
N LYS A 217 -4.10 -13.83 18.76
CA LYS A 217 -4.37 -15.16 18.19
C LYS A 217 -3.67 -15.28 16.85
N PHE A 218 -3.09 -16.43 16.57
CA PHE A 218 -2.58 -16.78 15.25
C PHE A 218 -3.11 -18.15 14.83
N LYS A 219 -3.29 -18.35 13.53
CA LYS A 219 -3.64 -19.63 12.94
C LYS A 219 -2.47 -20.08 12.08
N GLN A 220 -1.94 -21.26 12.41
CA GLN A 220 -1.15 -22.00 11.45
C GLN A 220 -2.12 -22.61 10.42
N PRO A 221 -1.73 -22.67 9.14
CA PRO A 221 -2.51 -23.42 8.17
C PRO A 221 -2.59 -24.88 8.64
N SER A 222 -3.82 -25.39 8.77
CA SER A 222 -4.01 -26.84 8.86
C SER A 222 -3.36 -27.47 7.63
N ALA A 223 -2.73 -28.64 7.80
CA ALA A 223 -2.35 -29.47 6.67
C ALA A 223 -3.56 -29.58 5.72
N PRO A 224 -3.37 -29.56 4.39
CA PRO A 224 -4.50 -29.60 3.48
C PRO A 224 -5.31 -30.86 3.80
N ASP A 225 -6.55 -30.68 4.26
CA ASP A 225 -7.46 -31.79 4.47
C ASP A 225 -7.58 -32.51 3.11
N GLU A 226 -7.31 -33.82 3.08
CA GLU A 226 -7.53 -34.74 1.97
C GLU A 226 -9.04 -34.90 1.64
N GLU A 227 -9.79 -33.80 1.59
CA GLU A 227 -11.24 -33.79 1.47
C GLU A 227 -11.74 -33.52 0.03
N THR A 228 -11.12 -34.14 -0.98
CA THR A 228 -11.76 -34.29 -2.31
C THR A 228 -11.38 -35.57 -3.03
N LEU A 229 -11.41 -36.73 -2.36
CA LEU A 229 -11.30 -38.02 -3.04
C LEU A 229 -12.19 -39.13 -2.48
N HIS A 230 -13.32 -38.80 -1.88
CA HIS A 230 -14.40 -39.77 -1.65
C HIS A 230 -15.78 -39.11 -1.77
N LYS A 231 -16.17 -38.80 -3.00
CA LYS A 231 -17.57 -38.93 -3.42
C LYS A 231 -17.58 -39.85 -4.64
N GLY A 232 -17.65 -41.15 -4.34
CA GLY A 232 -18.15 -42.16 -5.27
C GLY A 232 -19.66 -42.11 -5.36
#